data_AF-A0A1Z8Z3L0-F1
#
_entry.id   AF-A0A1Z8Z3L0-F1
#
_cell.length_a   1.000
_cell.length_b   1.000
_cell.length_c   1.000
_cell.angle_alpha   90.00
_cell.angle_beta   90.00
_cell.angle_gamma   90.00
#
_symmetry.space_group_name_H-M   'P 1'
#
loop_
_entity.id
_entity.type
_entity.pdbx_description
1 polymer ?
#
loop_
_entity_poly.entity_id
_entity_poly.type
_entity_poly.pdbx_seq_one_letter_code
_entity_poly.pdbx_strand_id
1 'polypeptide(L)'
;MLLTTIVSAISWSVIPFVKIEIGVPTVCGLHYSSKDPYIELKLEKFVSRKKEVLTSLSVKSPYVLNTKSVYLKTRNLQTNNFLVKQSTIKDQFIAIGDLQNKEEGGLIFYELALFGGELILEGLSDAKTFKLPDRLPRDISSAYLNCAGDLIRPDNEIKKL
;
A
#
# COMPACT_ATOMS: atom_id res chain seq x y z
N MET A 1 7.56 -29.38 0.78
CA MET A 1 6.65 -28.84 -0.26
C MET A 1 7.40 -27.69 -0.92
N LEU A 2 7.75 -27.79 -2.20
CA LEU A 2 8.35 -26.66 -2.93
C LEU A 2 7.24 -25.63 -3.16
N LEU A 3 7.39 -24.40 -2.61
CA LEU A 3 6.53 -23.28 -2.99
C LEU A 3 6.95 -22.83 -4.40
N THR A 4 6.12 -23.09 -5.39
CA THR A 4 6.28 -22.50 -6.73
C THR A 4 5.82 -21.05 -6.68
N THR A 5 6.74 -20.11 -6.89
CA THR A 5 6.43 -18.68 -7.02
C THR A 5 6.19 -18.34 -8.49
N ILE A 6 4.99 -17.87 -8.82
CA ILE A 6 4.70 -17.35 -10.16
C ILE A 6 4.83 -15.82 -10.08
N VAL A 7 5.77 -15.28 -10.84
CA VAL A 7 5.93 -13.84 -11.03
C VAL A 7 5.19 -13.46 -12.30
N SER A 8 4.07 -12.76 -12.15
CA SER A 8 3.27 -12.31 -13.29
C SER A 8 3.64 -10.88 -13.67
N ALA A 9 4.08 -10.70 -14.91
CA ALA A 9 4.21 -9.38 -15.51
C ALA A 9 2.82 -8.90 -15.93
N ILE A 10 2.29 -7.90 -15.22
CA ILE A 10 0.97 -7.31 -15.50
C ILE A 10 1.12 -5.80 -15.74
N SER A 11 0.26 -5.25 -16.60
CA SER A 11 0.23 -3.81 -16.84
C SER A 11 -0.56 -3.12 -15.74
N TRP A 12 0.08 -2.21 -15.03
CA TRP A 12 -0.53 -1.42 -13.97
C TRP A 12 -0.91 -0.03 -14.46
N SER A 13 -2.13 0.40 -14.13
CA SER A 13 -2.51 1.81 -14.08
C SER A 13 -2.36 2.27 -12.64
N VAL A 14 -1.57 3.32 -12.42
CA VAL A 14 -1.33 3.89 -11.09
C VAL A 14 -1.89 5.30 -11.04
N ILE A 15 -2.75 5.56 -10.07
CA ILE A 15 -3.40 6.86 -9.88
C ILE A 15 -3.18 7.29 -8.43
N PRO A 16 -2.56 8.45 -8.19
CA PRO A 16 -2.56 9.03 -6.86
C PRO A 16 -3.93 9.62 -6.56
N PHE A 17 -4.30 9.68 -5.29
CA PHE A 17 -5.54 10.37 -4.91
C PHE A 17 -5.40 11.08 -3.58
N VAL A 18 -6.18 12.14 -3.43
CA VAL A 18 -6.35 12.90 -2.19
C VAL A 18 -7.83 13.21 -2.09
N LYS A 19 -8.45 12.86 -0.96
CA LYS A 19 -9.84 13.13 -0.64
C LYS A 19 -9.90 14.00 0.61
N ILE A 20 -10.30 15.26 0.42
CA ILE A 20 -10.54 16.23 1.48
C ILE A 20 -12.03 16.57 1.44
N GLU A 21 -12.76 16.22 2.50
CA GLU A 21 -14.19 16.47 2.60
C GLU A 21 -14.54 16.89 4.03
N ILE A 22 -15.35 17.95 4.17
CA ILE A 22 -15.74 18.47 5.48
C ILE A 22 -16.48 17.37 6.25
N GLY A 23 -15.91 16.99 7.38
CA GLY A 23 -16.48 15.98 8.25
C GLY A 23 -16.08 14.54 7.94
N VAL A 24 -15.25 14.29 6.94
CA VAL A 24 -14.68 12.96 6.66
C VAL A 24 -13.18 13.00 7.00
N PRO A 25 -12.57 11.88 7.48
CA PRO A 25 -11.13 11.79 7.57
C PRO A 25 -10.47 12.17 6.24
N THR A 26 -9.38 12.92 6.29
CA THR A 26 -8.64 13.18 5.05
C THR A 26 -7.95 11.87 4.66
N VAL A 27 -8.09 11.48 3.40
CA VAL A 27 -7.50 10.25 2.87
C VAL A 27 -6.63 10.60 1.69
N CYS A 28 -5.48 9.96 1.59
CA CYS A 28 -4.68 10.05 0.37
C CYS A 28 -3.91 8.77 0.15
N GLY A 29 -3.43 8.53 -1.07
CA GLY A 29 -2.66 7.33 -1.33
C GLY A 29 -2.40 7.04 -2.79
N LEU A 30 -2.05 5.79 -3.05
CA LEU A 30 -1.80 5.24 -4.38
C LEU A 30 -2.82 4.14 -4.67
N HIS A 31 -3.44 4.23 -5.84
CA HIS A 31 -4.32 3.20 -6.37
C HIS A 31 -3.69 2.58 -7.62
N TYR A 32 -3.34 1.30 -7.50
CA TYR A 32 -2.86 0.44 -8.57
C TYR A 32 -4.01 -0.41 -9.08
N SER A 33 -4.18 -0.50 -10.39
CA SER A 33 -5.18 -1.37 -11.02
C SER A 33 -4.62 -2.09 -12.23
N SER A 34 -5.01 -3.34 -12.42
CA SER A 34 -4.74 -4.13 -13.62
C SER A 34 -6.05 -4.64 -14.22
N LYS A 35 -6.06 -4.89 -15.54
CA LYS A 35 -7.25 -5.40 -16.25
C LYS A 35 -7.28 -6.92 -16.37
N ASP A 36 -6.10 -7.54 -16.50
CA ASP A 36 -5.98 -8.99 -16.70
C ASP A 36 -4.70 -9.53 -16.02
N PRO A 37 -4.81 -10.30 -14.92
CA PRO A 37 -6.03 -10.46 -14.12
C PRO A 37 -6.47 -9.13 -13.52
N TYR A 38 -7.76 -8.99 -13.21
CA TYR A 38 -8.26 -7.82 -12.51
C TYR A 38 -7.77 -7.81 -11.05
N ILE A 39 -6.93 -6.84 -10.71
CA ILE A 39 -6.40 -6.61 -9.38
C ILE A 39 -6.53 -5.12 -9.09
N GLU A 40 -7.10 -4.76 -7.94
CA GLU A 40 -7.01 -3.42 -7.39
C GLU A 40 -6.19 -3.47 -6.10
N LEU A 41 -5.18 -2.63 -6.02
CA LEU A 41 -4.34 -2.45 -4.85
C LEU A 41 -4.42 -0.98 -4.44
N LYS A 42 -4.86 -0.72 -3.21
CA LYS A 42 -4.89 0.61 -2.61
C LYS A 42 -3.95 0.63 -1.41
N LEU A 43 -3.04 1.58 -1.38
CA LEU A 43 -2.28 1.93 -0.19
C LEU A 43 -2.69 3.33 0.21
N GLU A 44 -3.24 3.48 1.42
CA GLU A 44 -3.93 4.70 1.84
C GLU A 44 -3.42 5.16 3.21
N LYS A 45 -3.31 6.47 3.39
CA LYS A 45 -3.06 7.13 4.67
C LYS A 45 -4.30 7.94 5.05
N PHE A 46 -4.79 7.72 6.26
CA PHE A 46 -5.96 8.40 6.83
C PHE A 46 -5.52 9.30 7.96
N VAL A 47 -6.02 10.52 7.96
CA VAL A 47 -5.91 11.45 9.09
C VAL A 47 -7.29 11.61 9.69
N SER A 48 -7.47 11.05 10.90
CA SER A 48 -8.71 11.18 11.66
C SER A 48 -8.89 12.61 12.17
N ARG A 49 -10.13 12.98 12.52
CA ARG A 49 -10.41 14.30 13.13
C ARG A 49 -9.66 14.52 14.45
N LYS A 50 -9.27 13.43 15.14
CA LYS A 50 -8.48 13.47 16.37
C LYS A 50 -6.97 13.53 16.12
N LYS A 51 -6.55 13.77 14.87
CA LYS A 51 -5.14 13.75 14.41
C LYS A 51 -4.47 12.39 14.56
N GLU A 52 -5.25 11.30 14.58
CA GLU A 52 -4.71 9.95 14.51
C GLU A 52 -4.38 9.63 13.05
N VAL A 53 -3.24 8.99 12.82
CA VAL A 53 -2.78 8.65 11.48
C VAL A 53 -2.76 7.14 11.30
N LEU A 54 -3.57 6.63 10.38
CA LEU A 54 -3.62 5.22 10.05
C LEU A 54 -3.15 5.00 8.62
N THR A 55 -2.48 3.86 8.39
CA THR A 55 -2.16 3.40 7.04
C THR A 55 -2.93 2.11 6.77
N SER A 56 -3.59 2.02 5.61
CA SER A 56 -4.24 0.82 5.13
C SER A 56 -3.60 0.31 3.84
N LEU A 57 -3.62 -1.00 3.69
CA LEU A 57 -3.41 -1.72 2.45
C LEU A 57 -4.71 -2.45 2.15
N SER A 58 -5.30 -2.23 0.97
CA SER A 58 -6.42 -3.03 0.49
C SER A 58 -6.11 -3.64 -0.86
N VAL A 59 -6.45 -4.92 -1.02
CA VAL A 59 -6.25 -5.66 -2.26
C VAL A 59 -7.53 -6.38 -2.63
N LYS A 60 -8.09 -6.05 -3.79
CA LYS A 60 -9.19 -6.79 -4.40
C LYS A 60 -8.64 -7.62 -5.54
N SER A 61 -8.84 -8.94 -5.48
CA SER A 61 -8.29 -9.86 -6.47
C SER A 61 -9.01 -11.21 -6.43
N PRO A 62 -9.17 -11.91 -7.57
CA PRO A 62 -9.69 -13.28 -7.60
C PRO A 62 -8.86 -14.26 -6.75
N TYR A 63 -7.61 -13.90 -6.40
CA TYR A 63 -6.71 -14.77 -5.67
C TYR A 63 -6.83 -14.61 -4.14
N VAL A 64 -7.43 -13.53 -3.63
CA VAL A 64 -7.46 -13.20 -2.20
C VAL A 64 -8.11 -14.29 -1.35
N LEU A 65 -9.18 -14.92 -1.84
CA LEU A 65 -9.92 -15.95 -1.08
C LEU A 65 -9.07 -17.17 -0.70
N ASN A 66 -7.99 -17.42 -1.44
CA ASN A 66 -7.10 -18.57 -1.23
C ASN A 66 -5.75 -18.16 -0.64
N THR A 67 -5.66 -16.95 -0.06
CA THR A 67 -4.42 -16.42 0.54
C THR A 67 -4.43 -16.51 2.06
N LYS A 68 -3.27 -16.86 2.62
CA LYS A 68 -2.95 -16.79 4.05
C LYS A 68 -2.51 -15.39 4.44
N SER A 69 -1.72 -14.74 3.59
CA SER A 69 -1.22 -13.40 3.83
C SER A 69 -1.16 -12.60 2.53
N VAL A 70 -1.38 -11.29 2.64
CA VAL A 70 -1.24 -10.35 1.54
C VAL A 70 -0.42 -9.17 2.03
N TYR A 71 0.66 -8.85 1.33
CA TYR A 71 1.55 -7.77 1.73
C TYR A 71 2.30 -7.17 0.54
N LEU A 72 2.80 -5.95 0.73
CA LEU A 72 3.75 -5.32 -0.16
C LEU A 72 5.16 -5.57 0.37
N LYS A 73 6.07 -5.90 -0.54
CA LYS A 73 7.50 -5.94 -0.30
C LYS A 73 8.17 -4.91 -1.20
N THR A 74 8.92 -4.00 -0.61
CA THR A 74 9.75 -3.04 -1.33
C THR A 74 11.23 -3.38 -1.09
N ARG A 75 12.14 -2.47 -1.42
CA ARG A 75 13.57 -2.68 -1.20
C ARG A 75 13.89 -2.83 0.30
N ASN A 76 13.29 -2.01 1.17
CA ASN A 76 13.62 -2.01 2.60
C ASN A 76 12.42 -2.33 3.51
N LEU A 77 11.20 -2.47 2.99
CA LEU A 77 10.00 -2.67 3.80
C LEU A 77 9.20 -3.91 3.40
N GLN A 78 8.50 -4.47 4.38
CA GLN A 78 7.45 -5.46 4.18
C GLN A 78 6.24 -5.11 5.05
N THR A 79 5.07 -4.92 4.42
CA THR A 79 3.91 -4.35 5.13
C THR A 79 3.29 -5.28 6.16
N ASN A 80 3.47 -6.60 6.05
CA ASN A 80 3.04 -7.54 7.09
C ASN A 80 3.75 -7.35 8.44
N ASN A 81 4.89 -6.65 8.48
CA ASN A 81 5.59 -6.35 9.73
C ASN A 81 4.92 -5.22 10.54
N PHE A 82 4.08 -4.40 9.90
CA PHE A 82 3.53 -3.19 10.53
C PHE A 82 2.04 -2.93 10.26
N LEU A 83 1.44 -3.57 9.26
CA LEU A 83 -0.02 -3.60 9.02
C LEU A 83 -0.61 -4.88 9.64
N VAL A 84 -0.79 -4.83 10.96
CA VAL A 84 -1.08 -6.01 11.79
C VAL A 84 -2.55 -6.35 11.92
N LYS A 85 -3.47 -5.39 11.72
CA LYS A 85 -4.91 -5.65 11.75
C LYS A 85 -5.38 -6.07 10.37
N GLN A 86 -5.72 -7.35 10.19
CA GLN A 86 -6.03 -7.91 8.89
C GLN A 86 -7.45 -8.48 8.86
N SER A 87 -8.14 -8.30 7.73
CA SER A 87 -9.42 -8.93 7.47
C SER A 87 -9.57 -9.22 5.98
N THR A 88 -10.33 -10.27 5.68
CA THR A 88 -10.72 -10.62 4.32
C THR A 88 -12.24 -10.66 4.26
N ILE A 89 -12.82 -9.88 3.36
CA ILE A 89 -14.26 -9.84 3.12
C ILE A 89 -14.48 -10.08 1.63
N LYS A 90 -15.10 -11.21 1.28
CA LYS A 90 -15.25 -11.66 -0.11
C LYS A 90 -13.88 -11.70 -0.82
N ASP A 91 -13.75 -11.04 -1.96
CA ASP A 91 -12.55 -10.95 -2.78
C ASP A 91 -11.60 -9.81 -2.38
N GLN A 92 -11.83 -9.19 -1.21
CA GLN A 92 -11.08 -8.03 -0.73
C GLN A 92 -10.33 -8.34 0.57
N PHE A 93 -9.02 -8.16 0.55
CA PHE A 93 -8.15 -8.15 1.71
C PHE A 93 -7.95 -6.70 2.18
N ILE A 94 -7.88 -6.52 3.49
CA ILE A 94 -7.58 -5.23 4.13
C ILE A 94 -6.60 -5.47 5.27
N ALA A 95 -5.51 -4.71 5.30
CA ALA A 95 -4.59 -4.63 6.43
C ALA A 95 -4.44 -3.19 6.91
N ILE A 96 -4.39 -2.96 8.21
CA ILE A 96 -4.32 -1.62 8.82
C ILE A 96 -3.21 -1.60 9.89
N GLY A 97 -2.45 -0.51 9.92
CA GLY A 97 -1.45 -0.23 10.94
C GLY A 97 -1.52 1.22 11.40
N ASP A 98 -1.24 1.43 12.69
CA ASP A 98 -0.92 2.75 13.23
C ASP A 98 0.58 3.00 13.01
N LEU A 99 0.86 3.88 12.05
CA LEU A 99 2.21 4.28 11.67
C LEU A 99 2.49 5.74 12.07
N GLN A 100 1.64 6.34 12.92
CA GLN A 100 1.76 7.74 13.29
C GLN A 100 3.11 8.08 13.92
N ASN A 101 3.80 7.16 14.57
CA ASN A 101 5.11 7.45 15.17
C ASN A 101 6.20 6.55 14.60
N LYS A 102 6.05 6.14 13.33
CA LYS A 102 6.86 5.11 12.69
C LYS A 102 7.36 5.58 11.32
N GLU A 103 8.65 5.34 11.04
CA GLU A 103 9.29 5.77 9.79
C GLU A 103 8.68 5.07 8.56
N GLU A 104 8.14 3.87 8.74
CA GLU A 104 7.50 3.07 7.72
C GLU A 104 6.31 3.79 7.06
N GLY A 105 5.62 4.68 7.79
CA GLY A 105 4.45 5.40 7.29
C GLY A 105 4.74 6.32 6.11
N GLY A 106 5.81 7.11 6.19
CA GLY A 106 6.28 7.94 5.07
C GLY A 106 7.12 7.15 4.06
N LEU A 107 7.92 6.19 4.53
CA LEU A 107 8.89 5.49 3.70
C LEU A 107 8.24 4.52 2.70
N ILE A 108 7.11 3.88 3.05
CA ILE A 108 6.46 2.91 2.15
C ILE A 108 6.00 3.53 0.83
N PHE A 109 5.41 4.73 0.88
CA PHE A 109 4.97 5.44 -0.32
C PHE A 109 6.14 5.95 -1.16
N TYR A 110 7.21 6.43 -0.50
CA TYR A 110 8.46 6.82 -1.16
C TYR A 110 9.06 5.67 -1.95
N GLU A 111 9.19 4.50 -1.32
CA GLU A 111 9.81 3.34 -1.95
C GLU A 111 8.98 2.83 -3.13
N LEU A 112 7.66 2.75 -2.97
CA LEU A 112 6.77 2.37 -4.06
C LEU A 112 6.82 3.35 -5.24
N ALA A 113 6.92 4.65 -4.96
CA ALA A 113 6.98 5.67 -6.01
C ALA A 113 8.29 5.60 -6.81
N LEU A 114 9.43 5.38 -6.16
CA LEU A 114 10.73 5.42 -6.83
C LEU A 114 11.23 4.06 -7.31
N PHE A 115 11.06 3.03 -6.48
CA PHE A 115 11.65 1.71 -6.69
C PHE A 115 10.60 0.64 -7.01
N GLY A 116 9.32 0.99 -6.95
CA GLY A 116 8.24 0.02 -7.08
C GLY A 116 8.24 -0.96 -5.92
N GLY A 117 7.92 -2.21 -6.21
CA GLY A 117 7.85 -3.27 -5.21
C GLY A 117 7.15 -4.50 -5.75
N GLU A 118 6.74 -5.36 -4.84
CA GLU A 118 6.05 -6.60 -5.13
C GLU A 118 4.80 -6.68 -4.27
N LEU A 119 3.65 -6.87 -4.92
CA LEU A 119 2.44 -7.33 -4.24
C LEU A 119 2.51 -8.85 -4.15
N ILE A 120 2.57 -9.36 -2.92
CA ILE A 120 2.69 -10.78 -2.64
C ILE A 120 1.38 -11.27 -2.01
N LEU A 121 0.78 -12.25 -2.68
CA LEU A 121 -0.38 -13.00 -2.23
C LEU A 121 0.12 -14.40 -1.88
N GLU A 122 0.42 -14.61 -0.61
CA GLU A 122 0.93 -15.89 -0.10
C GLU A 122 -0.27 -16.83 0.11
N GLY A 123 -0.42 -17.79 -0.80
CA GLY A 123 -1.43 -18.83 -0.73
C GLY A 123 -1.08 -19.95 0.25
N LEU A 124 -2.04 -20.84 0.47
CA LEU A 124 -1.83 -22.04 1.30
C LEU A 124 -0.84 -23.03 0.66
N SER A 125 -0.75 -23.04 -0.67
CA SER A 125 0.07 -24.00 -1.45
C SER A 125 0.92 -23.33 -2.54
N ASP A 126 0.59 -22.11 -2.97
CA ASP A 126 1.31 -21.35 -4.00
C ASP A 126 1.44 -19.87 -3.57
N ALA A 127 2.45 -19.16 -4.08
CA ALA A 127 2.56 -17.72 -3.89
C ALA A 127 2.44 -17.01 -5.24
N LYS A 128 1.58 -15.98 -5.29
CA LYS A 128 1.47 -15.11 -6.46
C LYS A 128 2.16 -13.79 -6.17
N THR A 129 3.09 -13.43 -7.04
CA THR A 129 3.86 -12.19 -6.91
C THR A 129 3.61 -11.33 -8.13
N PHE A 130 3.19 -10.08 -7.88
CA PHE A 130 2.95 -9.10 -8.92
C PHE A 130 3.92 -7.95 -8.76
N LYS A 131 4.80 -7.77 -9.74
CA LYS A 131 5.76 -6.67 -9.74
C LYS A 131 5.04 -5.35 -9.99
N LEU A 132 5.22 -4.39 -9.10
CA LEU A 132 4.70 -3.03 -9.22
C LEU A 132 5.68 -2.18 -10.05
N PRO A 133 5.17 -1.21 -10.82
CA PRO A 133 6.03 -0.33 -11.61
C PRO A 133 6.95 0.48 -10.71
N ASP A 134 8.19 0.63 -11.15
CA ASP A 134 9.16 1.55 -10.56
C ASP A 134 9.10 2.92 -11.24
N ARG A 135 9.75 3.93 -10.63
CA ARG A 135 9.91 5.28 -11.19
C ARG A 135 8.59 5.88 -11.68
N LEU A 136 7.59 5.92 -10.79
CA LEU A 136 6.31 6.54 -11.11
C LEU A 136 6.52 7.98 -11.61
N PRO A 137 5.73 8.44 -12.59
CA PRO A 137 5.73 9.80 -13.08
C PRO A 137 5.73 10.85 -11.95
N ARG A 138 6.39 11.99 -12.18
CA ARG A 138 6.62 13.02 -11.15
C ARG A 138 5.32 13.55 -10.56
N ASP A 139 4.29 13.71 -11.37
CA ASP A 139 2.93 14.06 -10.97
C ASP A 139 2.35 13.04 -9.98
N ILE A 140 2.57 11.74 -10.22
CA ILE A 140 2.17 10.66 -9.30
C ILE A 140 3.01 10.65 -8.02
N SER A 141 4.34 10.73 -8.13
CA SER A 141 5.23 10.74 -6.97
C SER A 141 5.08 12.02 -6.13
N SER A 142 4.67 13.14 -6.73
CA SER A 142 4.45 14.41 -6.02
C SER A 142 3.19 14.38 -5.16
N ALA A 143 2.16 13.63 -5.57
CA ALA A 143 0.98 13.43 -4.73
C ALA A 143 1.29 12.61 -3.47
N TYR A 144 2.29 11.71 -3.51
CA TYR A 144 2.86 11.11 -2.30
C TYR A 144 3.45 12.17 -1.36
N LEU A 145 4.12 13.21 -1.87
CA LEU A 145 4.63 14.30 -1.03
C LEU A 145 3.50 15.05 -0.32
N ASN A 146 2.30 15.13 -0.89
CA ASN A 146 1.14 15.70 -0.20
C ASN A 146 0.63 14.73 0.90
N CYS A 147 0.74 13.41 0.70
CA CYS A 147 0.43 12.40 1.72
C CYS A 147 1.43 12.32 2.88
N ALA A 148 2.71 12.38 2.55
CA ALA A 148 3.81 12.25 3.49
C ALA A 148 4.21 13.59 4.10
N GLY A 149 4.00 14.69 3.38
CA GLY A 149 4.51 16.01 3.72
C GLY A 149 3.56 16.90 4.51
N ASP A 150 2.26 16.88 4.20
CA ASP A 150 1.33 17.93 4.69
C ASP A 150 0.17 17.40 5.52
N LEU A 151 -0.14 16.10 5.43
CA LEU A 151 -1.22 15.47 6.19
C LEU A 151 -0.79 14.96 7.56
N ILE A 152 -0.09 15.79 8.32
CA ILE A 152 0.61 15.42 9.57
C ILE A 152 1.83 14.56 9.24
N ARG A 153 2.98 15.23 9.06
CA ARG A 153 4.25 14.64 9.46
C ARG A 153 4.20 14.54 10.98
N PRO A 154 4.32 13.36 11.57
CA PRO A 154 4.63 13.29 12.98
C PRO A 154 6.01 13.92 13.19
N ASP A 155 6.20 14.67 14.26
CA ASP A 155 7.40 15.51 14.49
C ASP A 155 8.73 14.72 14.43
N ASN A 156 8.67 13.40 14.51
CA ASN A 156 9.80 12.49 14.38
C ASN A 156 10.33 12.35 12.93
N GLU A 157 9.52 12.61 11.90
CA GLU A 157 9.95 12.52 10.48
C GLU A 157 10.78 13.74 10.04
N ILE A 158 10.75 14.84 10.81
CA ILE A 158 11.50 16.08 10.50
C ILE A 158 12.94 16.03 11.05
N LYS A 159 13.20 15.28 12.11
CA LYS A 159 14.49 15.29 12.84
C LYS A 159 15.67 14.62 12.11
N LYS A 160 15.46 14.06 10.92
CA LYS A 160 16.48 13.30 10.18
C LYS A 160 16.87 13.91 8.82
N LEU A 161 16.50 15.17 8.56
CA LEU A 161 17.02 15.99 7.45
C LEU A 161 17.95 17.06 8.01
#